data_AF-A0A371J0T1-F1
#
_entry.id   AF-A0A371J0T1-F1
#
_cell.length_a   1.000
_cell.length_b   1.000
_cell.length_c   1.000
_cell.angle_alpha   90.00
_cell.angle_beta   90.00
_cell.angle_gamma   90.00
#
_symmetry.space_group_name_H-M   'P 1'
#
loop_
_entity.id
_entity.type
_entity.pdbx_description
1 polymer ?
#
loop_
_entity_poly.entity_id
_entity_poly.type
_entity_poly.pdbx_seq_one_letter_code
_entity_poly.pdbx_strand_id
1 'polypeptide(L)'
;MKKSKKVIIMGAILMSLTLSVGCSSRSGEVNIVDGDTIDRLPEDQRDTEIDKALAIIRKARKDSVTVKDGSTTIISDNGSNLPGQSENIPDFSNEPMENWKQLSEVTHDYIENELKIPKRPIYEYDTSICIDPRINEIYDVDDKGVASGYDNENIMTYEYETEKDDIYSYLILVRDSKDSPWKIVHNGNSYKK
;
A
#
# COMPACT_ATOMS: atom_id res chain seq x y z
N MET A 1 -57.17 -36.07 -31.17
CA MET A 1 -55.93 -36.78 -30.80
C MET A 1 -54.83 -35.77 -30.50
N LYS A 2 -54.53 -35.57 -29.22
CA LYS A 2 -53.44 -34.70 -28.71
C LYS A 2 -52.10 -35.42 -28.88
N LYS A 3 -51.08 -34.75 -29.42
CA LYS A 3 -49.68 -35.15 -29.25
C LYS A 3 -48.90 -33.98 -28.67
N SER A 4 -48.74 -33.99 -27.36
CA SER A 4 -47.80 -33.17 -26.61
C SER A 4 -46.38 -33.69 -26.87
N LYS A 5 -45.47 -32.81 -27.30
CA LYS A 5 -44.03 -33.09 -27.26
C LYS A 5 -43.50 -32.57 -25.93
N LYS A 6 -42.95 -33.50 -25.14
CA LYS A 6 -42.39 -33.27 -23.80
C LYS A 6 -41.07 -32.52 -23.92
N VAL A 7 -40.94 -31.45 -23.15
CA VAL A 7 -39.67 -30.83 -22.79
C VAL A 7 -38.93 -31.79 -21.87
N ILE A 8 -37.68 -32.13 -22.20
CA ILE A 8 -36.78 -32.88 -21.32
C ILE A 8 -35.66 -31.91 -20.93
N ILE A 9 -35.70 -31.48 -19.66
CA ILE A 9 -34.58 -30.86 -18.96
C ILE A 9 -33.97 -31.94 -18.07
N MET A 10 -32.78 -32.39 -18.43
CA MET A 10 -31.81 -33.07 -17.55
C MET A 10 -30.47 -32.43 -17.93
N GLY A 11 -29.70 -31.80 -17.05
CA GLY A 11 -29.51 -32.09 -15.65
C GLY A 11 -28.10 -32.65 -15.47
N ALA A 12 -27.22 -31.78 -14.97
CA ALA A 12 -25.92 -32.05 -14.34
C ALA A 12 -24.80 -32.69 -15.18
N ILE A 13 -23.79 -31.84 -15.45
CA ILE A 13 -22.41 -32.21 -15.77
C ILE A 13 -21.82 -32.91 -14.54
N LEU A 14 -21.47 -34.19 -14.70
CA LEU A 14 -20.65 -34.93 -13.75
C LEU A 14 -19.30 -35.23 -14.44
N MET A 15 -18.28 -34.42 -14.15
CA MET A 15 -16.89 -34.84 -14.33
C MET A 15 -16.21 -34.74 -12.97
N SER A 16 -16.28 -35.84 -12.23
CA SER A 16 -15.51 -36.10 -11.03
C SER A 16 -14.05 -36.36 -11.42
N LEU A 17 -13.21 -35.32 -11.30
CA LEU A 17 -11.77 -35.47 -11.14
C LEU A 17 -11.48 -35.36 -9.64
N THR A 18 -11.41 -36.50 -8.97
CA THR A 18 -10.92 -36.61 -7.60
C THR A 18 -9.40 -36.45 -7.62
N LEU A 19 -8.93 -35.22 -7.43
CA LEU A 19 -7.60 -34.97 -6.88
C LEU A 19 -7.80 -34.70 -5.39
N SER A 20 -7.61 -35.75 -4.59
CA SER A 20 -7.31 -35.60 -3.17
C SER A 20 -5.93 -34.95 -3.05
N VAL A 21 -5.91 -33.62 -2.96
CA VAL A 21 -4.75 -32.88 -2.47
C VAL A 21 -5.13 -32.41 -1.07
N GLY A 22 -4.41 -32.92 -0.09
CA GLY A 22 -4.65 -32.67 1.32
C GLY A 22 -4.65 -31.19 1.66
N CYS A 23 -5.33 -30.87 2.76
CA CYS A 23 -5.17 -29.62 3.47
C CYS A 23 -3.67 -29.36 3.70
N SER A 24 -3.09 -28.53 2.84
CA SER A 24 -1.84 -27.84 3.12
C SER A 24 -2.22 -26.37 3.12
N SER A 25 -2.27 -25.82 4.32
CA SER A 25 -2.31 -24.38 4.56
C SER A 25 -1.07 -23.76 3.95
N ARG A 26 -1.12 -23.49 2.64
CA ARG A 26 -0.21 -22.56 1.97
C ARG A 26 -0.66 -21.16 2.36
N SER A 27 0.06 -20.57 3.31
CA SER A 27 0.24 -19.13 3.36
C SER A 27 0.55 -18.66 1.93
N GLY A 28 -0.24 -17.72 1.42
CA GLY A 28 -0.06 -17.20 0.07
C GLY A 28 1.31 -16.57 -0.07
N GLU A 29 2.28 -17.32 -0.60
CA GLU A 29 3.35 -16.72 -1.39
C GLU A 29 2.66 -16.09 -2.59
N VAL A 30 2.43 -14.79 -2.50
CA VAL A 30 2.04 -14.03 -3.67
C VAL A 30 3.28 -14.00 -4.56
N ASN A 31 3.14 -14.51 -5.79
CA ASN A 31 4.20 -14.50 -6.79
C ASN A 31 4.51 -13.05 -7.20
N ILE A 32 5.24 -12.32 -6.35
CA ILE A 32 5.94 -11.12 -6.76
C ILE A 32 7.06 -11.62 -7.67
N VAL A 33 7.11 -11.10 -8.90
CA VAL A 33 8.19 -11.41 -9.84
C VAL A 33 9.51 -11.06 -9.15
N ASP A 34 10.48 -11.97 -9.21
CA ASP A 34 11.80 -11.80 -8.60
C ASP A 34 12.39 -10.40 -8.91
N GLY A 35 12.88 -9.69 -7.90
CA GLY A 35 13.34 -8.30 -8.02
C GLY A 35 14.41 -8.14 -9.11
N ASP A 36 15.33 -9.11 -9.19
CA ASP A 36 16.37 -9.20 -10.22
C ASP A 36 15.80 -9.30 -11.66
N THR A 37 14.58 -9.82 -11.80
CA THR A 37 13.89 -9.95 -13.09
C THR A 37 13.21 -8.64 -13.47
N ILE A 38 12.68 -7.89 -12.51
CA ILE A 38 12.04 -6.59 -12.75
C ILE A 38 13.08 -5.55 -13.18
N ASP A 39 14.24 -5.48 -12.53
CA ASP A 39 15.27 -4.46 -12.83
C ASP A 39 15.78 -4.48 -14.28
N ARG A 40 15.64 -5.62 -14.97
CA ARG A 40 16.10 -5.82 -16.36
C ARG A 40 15.06 -5.46 -17.41
N LEU A 41 13.83 -5.13 -17.01
CA LEU A 41 12.76 -4.77 -17.93
C LEU A 41 12.93 -3.31 -18.41
N PRO A 42 12.38 -2.97 -19.59
CA PRO A 42 12.13 -1.58 -19.98
C PRO A 42 11.32 -0.83 -18.91
N GLU A 43 11.56 0.48 -18.76
CA GLU A 43 10.98 1.31 -17.69
C GLU A 43 9.45 1.19 -17.59
N ASP A 44 8.73 1.22 -18.71
CA ASP A 44 7.26 1.08 -18.76
C ASP A 44 6.77 -0.30 -18.26
N GLN A 45 7.56 -1.35 -18.54
CA GLN A 45 7.27 -2.69 -18.05
C GLN A 45 7.60 -2.82 -16.57
N ARG A 46 8.68 -2.17 -16.09
CA ARG A 46 8.99 -2.13 -14.65
C ARG A 46 7.91 -1.45 -13.86
N ASP A 47 7.47 -0.26 -14.29
CA ASP A 47 6.42 0.50 -13.61
C ASP A 47 5.13 -0.30 -13.52
N THR A 48 4.80 -1.03 -14.59
CA THR A 48 3.65 -1.94 -14.60
C THR A 48 3.79 -3.08 -13.58
N GLU A 49 4.98 -3.69 -13.45
CA GLU A 49 5.20 -4.75 -12.45
C GLU A 49 5.24 -4.20 -11.02
N ILE A 50 5.80 -3.01 -10.81
CA ILE A 50 5.76 -2.29 -9.52
C ILE A 50 4.31 -2.00 -9.14
N ASP A 51 3.49 -1.47 -10.04
CA ASP A 51 2.08 -1.17 -9.78
C ASP A 51 1.29 -2.44 -9.38
N LYS A 52 1.57 -3.59 -10.01
CA LYS A 52 0.99 -4.88 -9.61
C LYS A 52 1.41 -5.29 -8.21
N ALA A 53 2.70 -5.19 -7.90
CA ALA A 53 3.23 -5.56 -6.59
C ALA A 53 2.66 -4.65 -5.47
N LEU A 54 2.58 -3.34 -5.72
CA LEU A 54 1.95 -2.38 -4.82
C LEU A 54 0.47 -2.72 -4.59
N ALA A 55 -0.29 -3.00 -5.64
CA ALA A 55 -1.70 -3.37 -5.53
C ALA A 55 -1.90 -4.65 -4.70
N ILE A 56 -1.01 -5.64 -4.87
CA ILE A 56 -0.99 -6.87 -4.06
C ILE A 56 -0.76 -6.57 -2.58
N ILE A 57 0.27 -5.80 -2.25
CA ILE A 57 0.64 -5.49 -0.86
C ILE A 57 -0.47 -4.69 -0.18
N ARG A 58 -0.97 -3.65 -0.85
CA ARG A 58 -2.09 -2.80 -0.38
C ARG A 58 -3.36 -3.61 -0.15
N LYS A 59 -3.69 -4.52 -1.08
CA LYS A 59 -4.82 -5.43 -0.90
C LYS A 59 -4.62 -6.35 0.30
N ALA A 60 -3.44 -6.96 0.45
CA ALA A 60 -3.14 -7.84 1.58
C ALA A 60 -3.24 -7.09 2.91
N ARG A 61 -2.75 -5.85 2.98
CA ARG A 61 -2.87 -4.97 4.15
C ARG A 61 -4.33 -4.75 4.53
N LYS A 62 -5.18 -4.33 3.57
CA LYS A 62 -6.62 -4.13 3.80
C LYS A 62 -7.33 -5.41 4.24
N ASP A 63 -7.03 -6.55 3.61
CA ASP A 63 -7.65 -7.84 3.93
C ASP A 63 -7.18 -8.40 5.30
N SER A 64 -6.03 -7.94 5.80
CA SER A 64 -5.47 -8.37 7.10
C SER A 64 -6.06 -7.64 8.31
N VAL A 65 -6.81 -6.56 8.09
CA VAL A 65 -7.28 -5.72 9.19
C VAL A 65 -8.27 -6.49 10.04
N THR A 66 -7.95 -6.64 11.32
CA THR A 66 -8.79 -7.30 12.31
C THR A 66 -9.04 -6.38 13.49
N VAL A 67 -10.31 -6.25 13.87
CA VAL A 67 -10.72 -5.46 15.04
C VAL A 67 -11.21 -6.40 16.12
N LYS A 68 -10.51 -6.43 17.26
CA LYS A 68 -10.85 -7.26 18.41
C LYS A 68 -10.69 -6.45 19.69
N ASP A 69 -11.75 -6.44 20.51
CA ASP A 69 -11.78 -5.75 21.81
C ASP A 69 -11.39 -4.26 21.74
N GLY A 70 -11.76 -3.59 20.63
CA GLY A 70 -11.42 -2.18 20.38
C GLY A 70 -9.99 -1.93 19.92
N SER A 71 -9.19 -2.99 19.72
CA SER A 71 -7.85 -2.93 19.14
C SER A 71 -7.89 -3.34 17.67
N THR A 72 -7.20 -2.59 16.82
CA THR A 72 -7.01 -2.89 15.39
C THR A 72 -5.64 -3.49 15.17
N THR A 73 -5.57 -4.67 14.56
CA THR A 73 -4.33 -5.32 14.12
C THR A 73 -4.29 -5.35 12.61
N ILE A 74 -3.14 -4.99 12.04
CA ILE A 74 -2.87 -4.96 10.59
C ILE A 74 -1.58 -5.74 10.35
N ILE A 75 -1.56 -6.58 9.31
CA ILE A 75 -0.38 -7.32 8.86
C ILE A 75 -0.11 -6.90 7.41
N SER A 76 1.01 -6.24 7.17
CA SER A 76 1.44 -5.82 5.85
C SER A 76 2.90 -6.17 5.65
N ASP A 77 3.26 -6.50 4.41
CA ASP A 77 4.64 -6.38 3.96
C ASP A 77 5.04 -4.90 4.01
N ASN A 78 6.30 -4.62 4.34
CA ASN A 78 6.85 -3.26 4.39
C ASN A 78 7.39 -2.82 3.01
N GLY A 79 7.30 -3.68 1.99
CA GLY A 79 7.68 -3.36 0.61
C GLY A 79 9.18 -3.13 0.41
N SER A 80 10.00 -3.43 1.42
CA SER A 80 11.46 -3.24 1.38
C SER A 80 12.17 -4.10 0.34
N ASN A 81 11.51 -5.18 -0.11
CA ASN A 81 11.98 -6.07 -1.17
C ASN A 81 11.53 -5.65 -2.58
N LEU A 82 10.77 -4.56 -2.72
CA LEU A 82 10.41 -4.07 -4.05
C LEU A 82 11.66 -3.53 -4.77
N PRO A 83 11.81 -3.82 -6.06
CA PRO A 83 12.93 -3.29 -6.85
C PRO A 83 12.87 -1.76 -6.89
N GLY A 84 14.04 -1.13 -6.82
CA GLY A 84 14.17 0.33 -6.82
C GLY A 84 13.88 1.02 -5.48
N GLN A 85 13.73 0.29 -4.37
CA GLN A 85 13.68 0.93 -3.05
C GLN A 85 15.00 1.65 -2.74
N SER A 86 14.88 2.84 -2.16
CA SER A 86 16.04 3.62 -1.72
C SER A 86 16.72 2.97 -0.52
N GLU A 87 18.05 2.85 -0.58
CA GLU A 87 18.88 2.44 0.56
C GLU A 87 19.09 3.58 1.58
N ASN A 88 18.69 4.81 1.23
CA ASN A 88 18.88 6.02 2.03
C ASN A 88 17.64 6.41 2.85
N ILE A 89 16.63 5.54 2.89
CA ILE A 89 15.47 5.68 3.80
C ILE A 89 15.98 5.59 5.24
N PRO A 90 15.74 6.59 6.10
CA PRO A 90 16.19 6.54 7.49
C PRO A 90 15.53 5.40 8.27
N ASP A 91 16.28 4.84 9.21
CA ASP A 91 15.73 3.94 10.21
C ASP A 91 15.03 4.72 11.33
N PHE A 92 13.70 4.67 11.35
CA PHE A 92 12.87 5.29 12.39
C PHE A 92 12.52 4.32 13.55
N SER A 93 13.16 3.15 13.65
CA SER A 93 12.86 2.14 14.68
C SER A 93 13.01 2.64 16.12
N ASN A 94 13.87 3.64 16.34
CA ASN A 94 14.13 4.26 17.65
C ASN A 94 13.38 5.59 17.86
N GLU A 95 12.49 5.95 16.94
CA GLU A 95 11.69 7.17 17.06
C GLU A 95 10.72 7.06 18.26
N PRO A 96 10.63 8.08 19.14
CA PRO A 96 9.74 8.06 20.29
C PRO A 96 8.28 7.81 19.89
N MET A 97 7.53 7.10 20.74
CA MET A 97 6.11 6.79 20.49
C MET A 97 5.26 8.06 20.30
N GLU A 98 5.60 9.14 21.00
CA GLU A 98 4.93 10.44 20.89
C GLU A 98 5.07 11.04 19.49
N ASN A 99 6.21 10.84 18.82
CA ASN A 99 6.43 11.33 17.47
C ASN A 99 5.64 10.50 16.45
N TRP A 100 5.53 9.18 16.66
CA TRP A 100 4.62 8.34 15.87
C TRP A 100 3.15 8.73 16.04
N LYS A 101 2.73 9.03 17.27
CA LYS A 101 1.38 9.51 17.56
C LYS A 101 1.10 10.84 16.86
N GLN A 102 2.02 11.79 16.94
CA GLN A 102 1.89 13.07 16.23
C GLN A 102 1.80 12.88 14.72
N LEU A 103 2.64 12.01 14.14
CA LEU A 103 2.66 11.77 12.70
C LEU A 103 1.34 11.14 12.22
N SER A 104 0.81 10.19 13.00
CA SER A 104 -0.52 9.60 12.79
C SER A 104 -1.62 10.67 12.85
N GLU A 105 -1.62 11.52 13.89
CA GLU A 105 -2.61 12.59 14.07
C GLU A 105 -2.58 13.60 12.92
N VAL A 106 -1.41 14.13 12.57
CA VAL A 106 -1.25 15.10 11.47
C VAL A 106 -1.71 14.51 10.13
N THR A 107 -1.39 13.24 9.88
CA THR A 107 -1.80 12.53 8.66
C THR A 107 -3.31 12.37 8.58
N HIS A 108 -3.92 11.85 9.65
CA HIS A 108 -5.36 11.60 9.70
C HIS A 108 -6.16 12.89 9.67
N ASP A 109 -5.74 13.91 10.43
CA ASP A 109 -6.39 15.22 10.45
C ASP A 109 -6.35 15.88 9.08
N TYR A 110 -5.25 15.77 8.34
CA TYR A 110 -5.15 16.32 6.99
C TYR A 110 -6.08 15.58 6.00
N ILE A 111 -6.11 14.26 6.04
CA ILE A 111 -6.99 13.47 5.16
C ILE A 111 -8.47 13.77 5.46
N GLU A 112 -8.84 13.85 6.74
CA GLU A 112 -10.21 14.11 7.18
C GLU A 112 -10.63 15.57 6.93
N ASN A 113 -9.81 16.52 7.34
CA ASN A 113 -10.20 17.93 7.42
C ASN A 113 -9.76 18.74 6.21
N GLU A 114 -8.63 18.45 5.57
CA GLU A 114 -8.18 19.20 4.39
C GLU A 114 -8.67 18.52 3.11
N LEU A 115 -8.49 17.20 3.00
CA LEU A 115 -8.89 16.45 1.79
C LEU A 115 -10.36 16.04 1.79
N LYS A 116 -11.04 16.09 2.94
CA LYS A 116 -12.46 15.72 3.10
C LYS A 116 -12.76 14.28 2.66
N ILE A 117 -11.80 13.38 2.82
CA ILE A 117 -11.97 11.96 2.48
C ILE A 117 -12.66 11.27 3.66
N PRO A 118 -13.76 10.52 3.42
CA PRO A 118 -14.48 9.84 4.48
C PRO A 118 -13.74 8.56 4.95
N LYS A 119 -13.81 8.25 6.24
CA LYS A 119 -13.27 7.01 6.81
C LYS A 119 -14.05 5.80 6.30
N ARG A 120 -13.33 4.74 5.94
CA ARG A 120 -13.93 3.44 5.64
C ARG A 120 -14.10 2.63 6.94
N PRO A 121 -15.15 1.78 7.08
CA PRO A 121 -15.53 1.19 8.37
C PRO A 121 -14.53 0.18 9.00
N ILE A 122 -13.49 -0.23 8.28
CA ILE A 122 -12.56 -1.29 8.73
C ILE A 122 -11.13 -0.79 8.69
N TYR A 123 -10.67 -0.35 7.52
CA TYR A 123 -9.28 0.05 7.27
C TYR A 123 -9.12 1.57 7.14
N GLU A 124 -10.14 2.35 7.53
CA GLU A 124 -10.12 3.81 7.57
C GLU A 124 -9.69 4.45 6.24
N TYR A 125 -8.46 4.95 6.16
CA TYR A 125 -7.84 5.59 4.98
C TYR A 125 -6.77 4.71 4.32
N ASP A 126 -6.54 3.51 4.84
CA ASP A 126 -5.41 2.64 4.52
C ASP A 126 -4.06 3.38 4.49
N THR A 127 -3.82 4.19 5.52
CA THR A 127 -2.58 4.97 5.67
C THR A 127 -1.42 4.09 6.08
N SER A 128 -0.28 4.21 5.40
CA SER A 128 0.97 3.55 5.78
C SER A 128 2.18 4.36 5.34
N ILE A 129 3.37 4.04 5.86
CA ILE A 129 4.63 4.53 5.30
C ILE A 129 4.67 4.14 3.81
N CYS A 130 5.11 5.05 2.96
CA CYS A 130 5.11 4.85 1.52
C CYS A 130 6.04 3.70 1.11
N ILE A 131 5.47 2.74 0.38
CA ILE A 131 6.18 1.60 -0.18
C ILE A 131 6.45 1.77 -1.69
N ASP A 132 6.07 2.89 -2.30
CA ASP A 132 6.32 3.13 -3.72
C ASP A 132 7.77 3.60 -3.95
N PRO A 133 8.62 2.80 -4.64
CA PRO A 133 10.02 3.16 -4.86
C PRO A 133 10.19 4.47 -5.63
N ARG A 134 9.21 4.84 -6.48
CA ARG A 134 9.24 6.10 -7.26
C ARG A 134 9.07 7.34 -6.39
N ILE A 135 8.43 7.19 -5.22
CA ILE A 135 8.31 8.25 -4.22
C ILE A 135 9.52 8.24 -3.31
N ASN A 136 10.00 7.05 -2.93
CA ASN A 136 11.18 6.90 -2.07
C ASN A 136 12.49 7.31 -2.76
N GLU A 137 12.52 7.50 -4.09
CA GLU A 137 13.62 8.18 -4.80
C GLU A 137 13.98 9.54 -4.17
N ILE A 138 13.04 10.21 -3.49
CA ILE A 138 13.27 11.46 -2.75
C ILE A 138 14.46 11.40 -1.76
N TYR A 139 14.79 10.21 -1.26
CA TYR A 139 15.89 10.01 -0.31
C TYR A 139 17.26 9.86 -1.01
N ASP A 140 17.30 9.62 -2.32
CA ASP A 140 18.52 9.37 -3.10
C ASP A 140 19.01 10.61 -3.87
N VAL A 141 18.14 11.61 -4.05
CA VAL A 141 18.43 12.78 -4.89
C VAL A 141 18.70 14.04 -4.06
N ASP A 142 19.60 14.89 -4.57
CA ASP A 142 19.88 16.19 -3.96
C ASP A 142 18.65 17.13 -4.07
N ASP A 143 17.97 17.10 -5.22
CA ASP A 143 16.72 17.83 -5.44
C ASP A 143 15.52 17.00 -4.99
N LYS A 144 15.18 17.15 -3.71
CA LYS A 144 14.07 16.47 -3.05
C LYS A 144 12.70 17.11 -3.35
N GLY A 145 12.62 17.93 -4.41
CA GLY A 145 11.40 18.57 -4.88
C GLY A 145 10.71 19.42 -3.81
N VAL A 146 9.54 18.97 -3.37
CA VAL A 146 8.76 19.66 -2.31
C VAL A 146 9.46 19.64 -0.94
N ALA A 147 10.40 18.74 -0.72
CA ALA A 147 11.17 18.61 0.52
C ALA A 147 12.61 19.13 0.39
N SER A 148 12.93 19.88 -0.67
CA SER A 148 14.26 20.45 -0.84
C SER A 148 14.67 21.33 0.34
N GLY A 149 15.86 21.07 0.88
CA GLY A 149 16.39 21.72 2.09
C GLY A 149 16.22 20.91 3.39
N TYR A 150 15.56 19.75 3.35
CA TYR A 150 15.45 18.85 4.49
C TYR A 150 16.41 17.66 4.40
N ASP A 151 16.99 17.27 5.52
CA ASP A 151 17.75 16.01 5.65
C ASP A 151 16.80 14.80 5.63
N ASN A 152 17.29 13.62 5.23
CA ASN A 152 16.45 12.43 5.13
C ASN A 152 15.75 12.09 6.45
N GLU A 153 16.44 12.23 7.60
CA GLU A 153 15.90 11.98 8.95
C GLU A 153 14.71 12.90 9.34
N ASN A 154 14.49 13.94 8.54
CA ASN A 154 13.47 14.96 8.72
C ASN A 154 12.42 14.93 7.59
N ILE A 155 12.41 13.89 6.77
CA ILE A 155 11.42 13.62 5.72
C ILE A 155 10.72 12.31 6.05
N MET A 156 9.40 12.28 5.91
CA MET A 156 8.60 11.07 5.98
C MET A 156 7.64 11.04 4.79
N THR A 157 7.51 9.88 4.16
CA THR A 157 6.60 9.64 3.04
C THR A 157 5.50 8.69 3.47
N TYR A 158 4.24 9.07 3.28
CA TYR A 158 3.08 8.23 3.55
C TYR A 158 2.29 8.00 2.27
N GLU A 159 1.64 6.85 2.18
CA GLU A 159 0.58 6.58 1.21
C GLU A 159 -0.77 6.48 1.91
N TYR A 160 -1.83 6.86 1.21
CA TYR A 160 -3.21 6.69 1.66
C TYR A 160 -4.12 6.37 0.47
N GLU A 161 -5.21 5.66 0.73
CA GLU A 161 -6.24 5.40 -0.28
C GLU A 161 -7.18 6.61 -0.39
N THR A 162 -7.32 7.11 -1.61
CA THR A 162 -8.15 8.27 -1.95
C THR A 162 -9.65 7.98 -1.73
N GLU A 163 -10.52 8.92 -2.10
CA GLU A 163 -11.96 8.71 -2.13
C GLU A 163 -12.41 7.61 -3.12
N LYS A 164 -11.52 7.20 -4.03
CA LYS A 164 -11.74 6.09 -4.96
C LYS A 164 -11.03 4.84 -4.44
N ASP A 165 -11.78 3.75 -4.36
CA ASP A 165 -11.25 2.46 -3.93
C ASP A 165 -10.10 2.00 -4.83
N ASP A 166 -9.06 1.45 -4.21
CA ASP A 166 -7.82 0.97 -4.79
C ASP A 166 -6.97 2.04 -5.50
N ILE A 167 -7.31 3.33 -5.35
CA ILE A 167 -6.53 4.46 -5.88
C ILE A 167 -5.80 5.15 -4.73
N TYR A 168 -4.48 5.26 -4.82
CA TYR A 168 -3.62 5.80 -3.77
C TYR A 168 -2.99 7.12 -4.20
N SER A 169 -2.72 7.98 -3.21
CA SER A 169 -1.93 9.20 -3.33
C SER A 169 -0.91 9.25 -2.19
N TYR A 170 0.05 10.16 -2.28
CA TYR A 170 1.16 10.25 -1.34
C TYR A 170 1.17 11.57 -0.59
N LEU A 171 1.55 11.49 0.69
CA LEU A 171 1.80 12.64 1.54
C LEU A 171 3.30 12.75 1.79
N ILE A 172 3.85 13.94 1.60
CA ILE A 172 5.23 14.26 1.98
C ILE A 172 5.18 15.12 3.23
N LEU A 173 5.74 14.59 4.31
CA LEU A 173 5.85 15.24 5.60
C LEU A 173 7.30 15.62 5.86
N VAL A 174 7.51 16.78 6.47
CA VAL A 174 8.83 17.23 6.91
C VAL A 174 8.79 17.77 8.33
N ARG A 175 9.95 17.90 8.96
CA ARG A 175 10.12 18.61 10.24
C ARG A 175 11.44 19.38 10.22
N ASP A 176 11.52 20.50 10.93
CA ASP A 176 12.74 21.33 10.90
C ASP A 176 13.87 20.75 11.76
N SER A 177 13.55 19.86 12.70
CA SER A 177 14.48 19.07 13.53
C SER A 177 13.74 17.90 14.19
N LYS A 178 14.46 16.97 14.85
CA LYS A 178 13.86 15.84 15.59
C LYS A 178 12.86 16.24 16.69
N ASP A 179 13.02 17.43 17.25
CA ASP A 179 12.14 17.99 18.28
C ASP A 179 11.00 18.85 17.69
N SER A 180 11.02 19.08 16.37
CA SER A 180 10.01 19.89 15.68
C SER A 180 8.81 19.04 15.26
N PRO A 181 7.59 19.61 15.25
CA PRO A 181 6.42 18.89 14.79
C PRO A 181 6.50 18.57 13.29
N TRP A 182 5.96 17.41 12.91
CA TRP A 182 5.74 17.06 11.51
C TRP A 182 4.71 17.99 10.85
N LYS A 183 4.98 18.36 9.60
CA LYS A 183 4.08 19.14 8.74
C LYS A 183 3.97 18.51 7.36
N ILE A 184 2.74 18.40 6.83
CA ILE A 184 2.51 17.99 5.45
C ILE A 184 2.85 19.17 4.53
N VAL A 185 3.77 18.95 3.59
CA VAL A 185 4.18 19.95 2.60
C VAL A 185 3.68 19.63 1.19
N HIS A 186 3.21 18.41 0.97
CA HIS A 186 2.67 18.00 -0.32
C HIS A 186 1.68 16.84 -0.20
N ASN A 187 0.73 16.83 -1.13
CA ASN A 187 -0.14 15.71 -1.45
C ASN A 187 -0.17 15.52 -2.98
N GLY A 188 0.11 14.32 -3.45
CA GLY A 188 0.01 14.00 -4.88
C GLY A 188 0.69 12.70 -5.26
N ASN A 189 0.79 12.45 -6.56
CA ASN A 189 1.35 11.22 -7.13
C ASN A 189 2.88 11.32 -7.38
N SER A 190 3.52 12.41 -6.95
CA SER A 190 4.96 12.64 -7.09
C SER A 190 5.44 13.58 -5.99
N TYR A 191 6.73 13.51 -5.63
CA TYR A 191 7.37 14.51 -4.76
C TYR A 191 7.93 15.71 -5.55
N LYS A 192 7.91 15.63 -6.89
CA LYS A 192 8.34 16.71 -7.78
C LYS A 192 7.17 17.71 -7.94
N LYS A 193 7.49 19.01 -8.02
CA LYS A 193 6.50 20.08 -8.17
C LYS A 193 5.91 20.16 -9.58
#